data_AF-A0A7D9LYP5-F1
#
_entry.id   AF-A0A7D9LYP5-F1
#
_cell.length_a   1.000
_cell.length_b   1.000
_cell.length_c   1.000
_cell.angle_alpha   90.00
_cell.angle_beta   90.00
_cell.angle_gamma   90.00
#
_symmetry.space_group_name_H-M   'P 1'
#
loop_
_entity.id
_entity.type
_entity.pdbx_description
1 polymer ?
#
loop_
_entity_poly.entity_id
_entity_poly.type
_entity_poly.pdbx_seq_one_letter_code
_entity_poly.pdbx_strand_id
1 'polypeptide(L)' 'YLQSNKINEIEEGSFNNLDSIQQINMGNNEIKNIPTFPSLAQLEKINLKNNKLQMMGIMAFSKLPKLNDL' A
#
# COMPACT_ATOMS: atom_id res chain seq x y z
N TYR A 1 -3.19 -10.34 2.25
CA TYR A 1 -3.53 -10.54 0.82
C TYR A 1 -4.91 -9.99 0.57
N LEU A 2 -5.03 -8.97 -0.28
CA LEU A 2 -6.25 -8.21 -0.60
C LEU A 2 -6.48 -8.12 -2.13
N GLN A 3 -5.75 -8.90 -2.93
CA GLN A 3 -5.83 -8.85 -4.38
C GLN A 3 -7.16 -9.36 -4.93
N SER A 4 -7.52 -8.91 -6.13
CA SER A 4 -8.72 -9.34 -6.86
C SER A 4 -10.03 -9.05 -6.11
N ASN A 5 -10.12 -7.85 -5.53
CA ASN A 5 -11.32 -7.34 -4.89
C ASN A 5 -11.81 -6.06 -5.62
N LYS A 6 -12.77 -5.35 -5.00
CA LYS A 6 -13.31 -4.08 -5.49
C LYS A 6 -12.91 -2.90 -4.60
N ILE A 7 -11.73 -2.99 -3.97
CA ILE A 7 -11.23 -1.92 -3.08
C ILE A 7 -10.94 -0.70 -3.96
N ASN A 8 -11.58 0.43 -3.67
CA ASN A 8 -11.43 1.67 -4.44
C ASN A 8 -10.76 2.80 -3.63
N GLU A 9 -10.68 2.64 -2.32
CA GLU A 9 -10.14 3.60 -1.36
C GLU A 9 -9.33 2.88 -0.28
N ILE A 10 -8.29 3.56 0.20
CA ILE A 10 -7.51 3.14 1.37
C ILE A 10 -7.73 4.24 2.41
N GLU A 11 -8.49 3.92 3.45
CA GLU A 11 -8.77 4.87 4.52
C GLU A 11 -7.52 5.19 5.33
N GLU A 12 -7.46 6.40 5.89
CA GLU A 12 -6.38 6.79 6.79
C GLU A 12 -6.31 5.83 7.97
N GLY A 13 -5.10 5.33 8.26
CA GLY A 13 -4.87 4.39 9.34
C GLY A 13 -5.21 2.92 9.04
N SER A 14 -5.62 2.57 7.81
CA SER A 14 -5.88 1.17 7.40
C SER A 14 -4.73 0.20 7.66
N PHE A 15 -3.50 0.72 7.75
CA PHE A 15 -2.28 -0.06 7.99
C PHE A 15 -1.62 0.25 9.34
N ASN A 16 -2.31 0.92 10.26
CA ASN A 16 -1.75 1.22 11.57
C ASN A 16 -1.50 -0.07 12.37
N ASN A 17 -0.43 -0.07 13.18
CA ASN A 17 -0.04 -1.18 14.07
C ASN A 17 0.28 -2.50 13.36
N LEU A 18 0.55 -2.48 12.04
CA LEU A 18 1.00 -3.65 11.29
C LEU A 18 2.52 -3.82 11.35
N ASP A 19 3.11 -3.75 12.55
CA ASP A 19 4.56 -3.59 12.74
C ASP A 19 5.40 -4.75 12.17
N SER A 20 4.80 -5.93 12.03
CA SER A 20 5.45 -7.15 11.51
C SER A 20 5.10 -7.45 10.05
N ILE A 21 4.32 -6.61 9.36
CA ILE A 21 3.91 -6.90 8.00
C ILE A 21 5.10 -6.81 7.04
N GLN A 22 5.29 -7.83 6.22
CA GLN A 22 6.38 -7.91 5.23
C GLN A 22 5.88 -7.69 3.81
N GLN A 23 4.64 -8.11 3.52
CA GLN A 23 4.09 -8.04 2.17
C GLN A 23 2.62 -7.61 2.18
N ILE A 24 2.31 -6.62 1.34
CA ILE A 24 0.94 -6.18 1.07
C ILE A 24 0.65 -6.40 -0.40
N ASN A 25 -0.32 -7.26 -0.70
CA ASN A 25 -0.78 -7.47 -2.07
C ASN A 25 -2.19 -6.91 -2.23
N MET A 26 -2.32 -5.84 -2.99
CA MET A 26 -3.59 -5.18 -3.35
C MET A 26 -3.77 -5.13 -4.88
N GLY A 27 -3.09 -6.00 -5.62
CA GLY A 27 -3.21 -6.04 -7.08
C GLY A 27 -4.63 -6.40 -7.55
N ASN A 28 -5.00 -6.01 -8.77
CA ASN A 28 -6.34 -6.23 -9.34
C ASN A 28 -7.46 -5.66 -8.43
N ASN A 29 -7.37 -4.38 -8.09
CA ASN A 29 -8.39 -3.65 -7.36
C ASN A 29 -8.77 -2.38 -8.14
N GLU A 30 -9.51 -1.46 -7.53
CA GLU A 30 -9.99 -0.23 -8.13
C GLU A 30 -9.40 1.02 -7.46
N ILE A 31 -8.27 0.89 -6.76
CA ILE A 31 -7.66 1.96 -5.97
C ILE A 31 -7.27 3.11 -6.89
N LYS A 32 -7.72 4.32 -6.55
CA LYS A 32 -7.41 5.55 -7.31
C LYS A 32 -6.30 6.37 -6.69
N ASN A 33 -6.26 6.41 -5.35
CA ASN A 33 -5.37 7.27 -4.59
C ASN A 33 -4.59 6.42 -3.58
N ILE A 34 -3.28 6.65 -3.51
CA ILE A 34 -2.42 6.04 -2.50
C ILE A 34 -2.12 7.07 -1.40
N PRO A 35 -2.55 6.82 -0.15
CA PRO A 35 -2.20 7.69 0.97
C PRO A 35 -0.73 7.51 1.35
N THR A 36 -0.26 8.35 2.28
CA THR A 36 1.02 8.11 2.92
C THR A 36 0.90 6.90 3.84
N PHE A 37 1.69 5.86 3.58
CA PHE A 37 1.73 4.71 4.46
C PHE A 37 2.29 5.10 5.83
N PRO A 38 1.79 4.49 6.93
CA PRO A 38 2.42 4.63 8.23
C PRO A 38 3.82 3.99 8.21
N SER A 39 4.55 4.15 9.31
CA SER A 39 5.85 3.49 9.46
C SER A 39 5.66 1.98 9.52
N LEU A 40 6.07 1.27 8.47
CA LEU A 40 6.04 -0.19 8.42
C LEU A 40 7.48 -0.69 8.25
N ALA A 41 8.17 -0.85 9.39
CA ALA A 41 9.61 -1.11 9.45
C ALA A 41 10.04 -2.44 8.83
N GLN A 42 9.12 -3.40 8.71
CA GLN A 42 9.37 -4.72 8.14
C GLN A 42 8.81 -4.90 6.73
N LEU A 43 8.13 -3.89 6.17
CA LEU A 43 7.50 -4.05 4.86
C LEU A 43 8.54 -4.02 3.75
N GLU A 44 8.58 -5.11 2.98
CA GLU A 44 9.54 -5.34 1.90
C GLU A 44 8.87 -5.25 0.52
N LYS A 45 7.61 -5.68 0.43
CA LYS A 45 6.89 -5.75 -0.84
C LYS A 45 5.49 -5.16 -0.77
N ILE A 46 5.19 -4.29 -1.73
CA ILE A 46 3.83 -3.85 -2.03
C ILE A 46 3.52 -4.31 -3.46
N ASN A 47 2.30 -4.78 -3.72
CA ASN A 47 1.82 -4.98 -5.08
C ASN A 47 0.55 -4.16 -5.30
N LEU A 48 0.66 -3.16 -6.17
CA LEU A 48 -0.46 -2.31 -6.59
C LEU A 48 -0.83 -2.48 -8.07
N LYS A 49 -0.30 -3.51 -8.76
CA LYS A 49 -0.55 -3.74 -10.18
C LYS A 49 -2.04 -3.88 -10.48
N ASN A 50 -2.44 -3.43 -11.68
CA ASN A 50 -3.82 -3.48 -12.14
C ASN A 50 -4.81 -2.78 -11.16
N ASN A 51 -4.44 -1.57 -10.74
CA ASN A 51 -5.34 -0.63 -10.06
C ASN A 51 -5.66 0.57 -10.98
N LYS A 52 -6.46 1.52 -10.49
CA LYS A 52 -6.87 2.73 -11.22
C LYS A 52 -6.12 3.97 -10.74
N LEU A 53 -4.82 3.82 -10.43
CA LEU A 53 -4.01 4.86 -9.79
C LEU A 53 -3.97 6.13 -10.63
N GLN A 54 -4.40 7.24 -10.04
CA GLN A 54 -4.39 8.58 -10.64
C GLN A 54 -3.48 9.53 -9.86
N MET A 55 -3.48 9.41 -8.53
CA MET A 55 -2.68 10.24 -7.65
C MET A 55 -1.92 9.40 -6.64
N MET A 56 -0.69 9.83 -6.37
CA MET A 56 0.18 9.27 -5.36
C MET A 56 0.76 10.42 -4.55
N GLY A 57 0.69 10.33 -3.22
CA GLY A 57 1.35 11.30 -2.36
C GLY A 57 2.86 11.29 -2.58
N ILE A 58 3.50 12.46 -2.63
CA ILE A 58 4.96 12.58 -2.84
C ILE A 58 5.78 11.82 -1.79
N MET A 59 5.19 11.63 -0.60
CA MET A 59 5.77 10.90 0.52
C MET A 59 5.13 9.52 0.74
N ALA A 60 4.37 9.01 -0.23
CA ALA A 60 3.56 7.79 -0.09
C ALA A 60 4.31 6.62 0.57
N PHE A 61 5.55 6.40 0.16
CA PHE A 61 6.39 5.28 0.60
C PHE A 61 7.58 5.71 1.48
N SER A 62 7.66 6.99 1.86
CA SER A 62 8.81 7.58 2.57
C SER A 62 9.10 6.95 3.94
N LYS A 63 8.12 6.29 4.56
CA LYS A 63 8.22 5.66 5.88
C LYS A 63 8.35 4.13 5.80
N LEU A 64 8.82 3.61 4.67
CA LEU A 64 8.96 2.19 4.39
C LEU A 64 10.45 1.83 4.14
N PRO A 65 11.28 1.79 5.19
CA PRO A 65 12.75 1.73 5.05
C PRO A 65 13.27 0.42 4.42
N LYS A 66 12.47 -0.65 4.39
CA LYS A 66 12.83 -1.94 3.79
C LYS A 66 12.17 -2.22 2.45
N LEU A 67 11.34 -1.30 1.94
CA LEU A 67 10.60 -1.52 0.70
C LEU A 67 11.58 -1.65 -0.46
N ASN A 68 11.53 -2.78 -1.16
CA ASN A 68 12.41 -3.08 -2.28
C ASN A 68 11.67 -3.59 -3.54
N ASP A 69 10.36 -3.87 -3.42
CA ASP A 69 9.51 -4.34 -4.53
C ASP A 69 8.12 -3.65 -4.46
N LEU A 70 7.67 -3.07 -5.59
CA LEU A 70 6.48 -2.20 -5.70
C LEU A 70 5.60 -2.55 -6.93
#